data_AF-A0A4U8S567-F1
#
_entry.id   AF-A0A4U8S567-F1
#
_cell.length_a   1.000
_cell.length_b   1.000
_cell.length_c   1.000
_cell.angle_alpha   90.00
_cell.angle_beta   90.00
_cell.angle_gamma   90.00
#
_symmetry.space_group_name_H-M   'P 1'
#
loop_
_entity.id
_entity.type
_entity.pdbx_description
1 polymer ?
#
loop_
_entity_poly.entity_id
_entity_poly.type
_entity_poly.pdbx_seq_one_letter_code
_entity_poly.pdbx_strand_id
1 'polypeptide(L)'
;MKLKGIMETSLGGFLTFRGFADFEEIARISKPDDDYQRGTIEQHSKELQGFLERGENLFFPELVLGCYLPEDEEEIQRLEEFIWAFQDNQKGNFGFKKLNIGIQSPKPYGDSTFKVATLSTLKERNDENIFFRIDGNHRITAFENLKSKTKDLKLIIAVCIIFFRTKEEYSKQAKIIFHNLNFKAVPLSMEQNLQLIFEDNSNFPDEKLKDDKAFGLPYYYAKKASKLSFTEYFKNLENIFDNNKRSSFLDFFKFLEAIKVEIEIEDMQGRLNSINEIFKDKNLKETNNTSLFFAFLFYAISGQATKKIELFKKWVLNNHIYKAKMDLASLVHIFDEIYNSRIQKVFVAMAFKNTNNIWSSIVDVYNELVAEGYELSKEHQHKQIYLPYRVDKEDIESKDIIEKIKNGIKGCDLMIADLTYSRPNVYYEIGLAEGQNKPLILLFDENENMQISKEKAVHFDLITKDRINYSSNDLEGLKNDLKCKLKNILENICKPIRRD
;
A
#
# COMPACT_ATOMS: atom_id res chain seq x y z
N MET A 1 -20.71 -34.50 16.14
CA MET A 1 -19.34 -34.36 16.68
C MET A 1 -18.92 -35.53 17.53
N LYS A 2 -17.69 -36.00 17.28
CA LYS A 2 -16.99 -36.93 18.17
C LYS A 2 -15.50 -36.59 18.22
N LEU A 3 -15.09 -35.88 19.27
CA LEU A 3 -13.68 -35.58 19.54
C LEU A 3 -13.09 -36.67 20.43
N LYS A 4 -11.85 -37.05 20.15
CA LYS A 4 -11.08 -37.99 20.98
C LYS A 4 -9.77 -37.34 21.38
N GLY A 5 -9.39 -37.50 22.64
CA GLY A 5 -8.22 -36.83 23.17
C GLY A 5 -7.92 -37.26 24.60
N ILE A 6 -7.07 -36.48 25.24
CA ILE A 6 -6.65 -36.65 26.62
C ILE A 6 -7.25 -35.51 27.44
N MET A 7 -7.77 -35.84 28.62
CA MET A 7 -8.28 -34.87 29.56
C MET A 7 -7.39 -34.83 30.81
N GLU A 8 -6.98 -33.65 31.22
CA GLU A 8 -6.08 -33.44 32.36
C GLU A 8 -6.33 -32.07 33.02
N THR A 9 -6.00 -31.96 34.31
CA THR A 9 -5.88 -30.67 34.98
C THR A 9 -4.51 -30.06 34.66
N SER A 10 -4.49 -29.05 33.78
CA SER A 10 -3.25 -28.45 33.27
C SER A 10 -3.26 -26.92 33.35
N LEU A 11 -2.20 -26.26 32.87
CA LEU A 11 -2.12 -24.79 32.71
C LEU A 11 -2.37 -23.99 34.01
N GLY A 12 -1.98 -24.54 35.17
CA GLY A 12 -2.15 -23.87 36.47
C GLY A 12 -3.47 -24.18 37.18
N GLY A 13 -4.16 -25.27 36.81
CA GLY A 13 -5.34 -25.78 37.54
C GLY A 13 -6.63 -25.89 36.71
N PHE A 14 -6.57 -25.63 35.40
CA PHE A 14 -7.73 -25.73 34.52
C PHE A 14 -7.98 -27.16 34.10
N LEU A 15 -9.26 -27.56 34.06
CA LEU A 15 -9.66 -28.81 33.44
C LEU A 15 -9.61 -28.64 31.92
N THR A 16 -8.75 -29.42 31.27
CA THR A 16 -8.46 -29.27 29.84
C THR A 16 -8.64 -30.58 29.10
N PHE A 17 -9.11 -30.50 27.86
CA PHE A 17 -9.07 -31.57 26.88
C PHE A 17 -8.16 -31.18 25.73
N ARG A 18 -7.19 -32.03 25.38
CA ARG A 18 -6.37 -31.87 24.19
C ARG A 18 -6.56 -33.03 23.25
N GLY A 19 -6.76 -32.75 21.97
CA GLY A 19 -7.01 -33.79 20.97
C GLY A 19 -6.99 -33.26 19.55
N PHE A 20 -7.54 -34.07 18.65
CA PHE A 20 -7.61 -33.75 17.23
C PHE A 20 -9.06 -33.73 16.77
N ALA A 21 -9.36 -32.80 15.86
CA ALA A 21 -10.70 -32.58 15.33
C ALA A 21 -10.64 -32.25 13.83
N ASP A 22 -11.73 -32.54 13.11
CA ASP A 22 -11.93 -31.99 11.78
C ASP A 22 -12.15 -30.47 11.88
N PHE A 23 -11.41 -29.70 11.09
CA PHE A 23 -11.51 -28.24 11.10
C PHE A 23 -12.92 -27.78 10.70
N GLU A 24 -13.58 -28.44 9.75
CA GLU A 24 -14.96 -28.11 9.40
C GLU A 24 -15.90 -28.31 10.58
N GLU A 25 -15.70 -29.38 11.34
CA GLU A 25 -16.49 -29.66 12.52
C GLU A 25 -16.26 -28.60 13.61
N ILE A 26 -15.01 -28.19 13.86
CA ILE A 26 -14.68 -27.13 14.82
C ILE A 26 -15.25 -25.78 14.41
N ALA A 27 -15.18 -25.41 13.13
CA ALA A 27 -15.77 -24.18 12.63
C ALA A 27 -17.28 -24.14 12.90
N ARG A 28 -17.99 -25.24 12.58
CA ARG A 28 -19.45 -25.37 12.77
C ARG A 28 -19.91 -25.28 14.22
N ILE A 29 -19.12 -25.82 15.16
CA ILE A 29 -19.52 -25.92 16.58
C ILE A 29 -18.93 -24.83 17.47
N SER A 30 -18.21 -23.85 16.92
CA SER A 30 -17.57 -22.80 17.71
C SER A 30 -17.92 -21.41 17.23
N LYS A 31 -18.05 -20.46 18.16
CA LYS A 31 -18.29 -19.04 17.86
C LYS A 31 -17.28 -18.11 18.52
N PRO A 32 -17.01 -16.93 17.93
CA PRO A 32 -16.29 -15.87 18.63
C PRO A 32 -17.07 -15.40 19.87
N ASP A 33 -16.35 -14.85 20.84
CA ASP A 33 -16.93 -14.10 21.95
C ASP A 33 -16.62 -12.61 21.75
N ASP A 34 -17.68 -11.83 21.51
CA ASP A 34 -17.61 -10.39 21.20
C ASP A 34 -17.05 -9.56 22.36
N ASP A 35 -17.03 -10.10 23.57
CA ASP A 35 -16.51 -9.44 24.77
C ASP A 35 -14.99 -9.17 24.73
N TYR A 36 -14.25 -9.94 23.93
CA TYR A 36 -12.78 -9.82 23.87
C TYR A 36 -12.17 -10.12 22.49
N GLN A 37 -12.91 -10.72 21.56
CA GLN A 37 -12.46 -10.89 20.18
C GLN A 37 -12.54 -9.57 19.41
N ARG A 38 -11.54 -9.30 18.57
CA ARG A 38 -11.58 -8.17 17.62
C ARG A 38 -12.31 -8.61 16.35
N GLY A 39 -12.90 -7.63 15.65
CA GLY A 39 -13.36 -7.83 14.27
C GLY A 39 -12.23 -8.34 13.38
N THR A 40 -12.57 -9.09 12.34
CA THR A 40 -11.59 -9.67 11.42
C THR A 40 -10.86 -8.59 10.63
N ILE A 41 -9.53 -8.67 10.59
CA ILE A 41 -8.71 -7.82 9.71
C ILE A 41 -8.78 -8.44 8.30
N GLU A 42 -9.41 -7.73 7.36
CA GLU A 42 -9.72 -8.26 6.03
C GLU A 42 -8.47 -8.75 5.27
N GLN A 43 -7.38 -7.99 5.34
CA GLN A 43 -6.13 -8.33 4.67
C GLN A 43 -5.50 -9.61 5.22
N HIS A 44 -5.45 -9.75 6.55
CA HIS A 44 -4.93 -10.96 7.20
C HIS A 44 -5.80 -12.20 6.92
N SER A 45 -7.12 -12.02 6.77
CA SER A 45 -8.01 -13.10 6.38
C SER A 45 -7.71 -13.61 4.96
N LYS A 46 -7.42 -12.72 4.01
CA LYS A 46 -7.05 -13.10 2.63
C LYS A 46 -5.72 -13.86 2.58
N GLU A 47 -4.73 -13.45 3.37
CA GLU A 47 -3.45 -14.15 3.48
C GLU A 47 -3.62 -15.59 4.01
N LEU A 48 -4.42 -15.75 5.06
CA LEU A 48 -4.74 -17.06 5.65
C LEU A 48 -5.57 -17.95 4.72
N GLN A 49 -6.50 -17.37 3.95
CA GLN A 49 -7.23 -18.09 2.91
C GLN A 49 -6.27 -18.61 1.84
N GLY A 50 -5.39 -17.76 1.32
CA GLY A 50 -4.36 -18.16 0.36
C GLY A 50 -3.45 -19.25 0.93
N PHE A 51 -3.09 -19.18 2.22
CA PHE A 51 -2.33 -20.24 2.89
C PHE A 51 -3.08 -21.58 2.91
N LEU A 52 -4.36 -21.58 3.29
CA LEU A 52 -5.20 -22.77 3.29
C LEU A 52 -5.39 -23.36 1.89
N GLU A 53 -5.58 -22.50 0.86
CA GLU A 53 -5.74 -22.93 -0.54
C GLU A 53 -4.46 -23.54 -1.12
N ARG A 54 -3.27 -23.14 -0.65
CA ARG A 54 -1.99 -23.68 -1.14
C ARG A 54 -1.80 -25.16 -0.81
N GLY A 55 -2.36 -25.65 0.31
CA GLY A 55 -2.37 -27.07 0.68
C GLY A 55 -1.02 -27.69 1.09
N GLU A 56 0.09 -26.95 0.99
CA GLU A 56 1.45 -27.42 1.27
C GLU A 56 1.97 -26.86 2.60
N ASN A 57 2.61 -27.71 3.41
CA ASN A 57 3.17 -27.36 4.73
C ASN A 57 2.16 -26.68 5.68
N LEU A 58 0.88 -27.11 5.63
CA LEU A 58 -0.18 -26.63 6.50
C LEU A 58 0.10 -27.03 7.95
N PHE A 59 0.78 -26.15 8.69
CA PHE A 59 0.94 -26.26 10.13
C PHE A 59 0.18 -25.12 10.81
N PHE A 60 -0.75 -25.48 11.69
CA PHE A 60 -1.49 -24.51 12.50
C PHE A 60 -1.11 -24.65 13.97
N PRO A 61 -0.89 -23.53 14.67
CA PRO A 61 -0.91 -23.53 16.13
C PRO A 61 -2.22 -24.14 16.66
N GLU A 62 -2.13 -24.81 17.79
CA GLU A 62 -3.28 -25.42 18.50
C GLU A 62 -4.41 -24.38 18.68
N LEU A 63 -5.65 -24.74 18.33
CA LEU A 63 -6.80 -23.87 18.58
C LEU A 63 -7.22 -23.98 20.04
N VAL A 64 -7.37 -22.84 20.72
CA VAL A 64 -7.81 -22.79 22.11
C VAL A 64 -9.27 -22.40 22.17
N LEU A 65 -10.09 -23.29 22.72
CA LEU A 65 -11.53 -23.17 22.84
C LEU A 65 -11.95 -23.18 24.32
N GLY A 66 -13.05 -22.50 24.64
CA GLY A 66 -13.64 -22.49 25.97
C GLY A 66 -15.04 -23.10 25.98
N CYS A 67 -15.39 -23.80 27.04
CA CYS A 67 -16.74 -24.31 27.29
C CYS A 67 -17.04 -24.20 28.78
N TYR A 68 -18.13 -23.55 29.17
CA TYR A 68 -18.69 -23.76 30.51
C TYR A 68 -19.71 -24.90 30.46
N LEU A 69 -19.64 -25.79 31.44
CA LEU A 69 -20.41 -27.04 31.44
C LEU A 69 -21.89 -26.84 31.82
N PRO A 70 -22.23 -26.28 32.99
CA PRO A 70 -23.63 -26.13 33.40
C PRO A 70 -24.28 -24.90 32.78
N GLU A 71 -25.52 -25.06 32.29
CA GLU A 71 -26.41 -23.97 31.87
C GLU A 71 -27.46 -23.62 32.92
N ASP A 72 -27.69 -24.49 33.90
CA ASP A 72 -28.66 -24.33 34.97
C ASP A 72 -28.24 -25.06 36.25
N GLU A 73 -29.06 -24.94 37.30
CA GLU A 73 -28.82 -25.54 38.61
C GLU A 73 -28.79 -27.08 38.60
N GLU A 74 -29.55 -27.75 37.73
CA GLU A 74 -29.58 -29.22 37.63
C GLU A 74 -28.23 -29.75 37.11
N GLU A 75 -27.60 -29.02 36.20
CA GLU A 75 -26.28 -29.36 35.68
C GLU A 75 -25.12 -29.07 36.65
N ILE A 76 -25.33 -28.24 37.67
CA ILE A 76 -24.32 -28.01 38.71
C ILE A 76 -24.06 -29.29 39.50
N GLN A 77 -25.11 -30.03 39.87
CA GLN A 77 -24.95 -31.31 40.56
C GLN A 77 -24.19 -32.32 39.69
N ARG A 78 -24.51 -32.38 38.39
CA ARG A 78 -23.79 -33.24 37.44
C ARG A 78 -22.33 -32.83 37.25
N LEU A 79 -22.04 -31.53 37.30
CA LEU A 79 -20.68 -31.00 37.25
C LEU A 79 -19.88 -31.49 38.46
N GLU A 80 -20.45 -31.46 39.66
CA GLU A 80 -19.79 -31.95 40.87
C GLU A 80 -19.51 -33.45 40.80
N GLU A 81 -20.49 -34.25 40.35
CA GLU A 81 -20.32 -35.70 40.11
C GLU A 81 -19.19 -35.98 39.12
N PHE A 82 -19.16 -35.23 38.02
CA PHE A 82 -18.12 -35.33 37.00
C PHE A 82 -16.73 -34.96 37.54
N ILE A 83 -16.60 -33.84 38.25
CA ILE A 83 -15.33 -33.40 38.82
C ILE A 83 -14.82 -34.42 39.83
N TRP A 84 -15.69 -34.92 40.70
CA TRP A 84 -15.33 -35.94 41.69
C TRP A 84 -14.87 -37.22 41.02
N ALA A 85 -15.63 -37.75 40.08
CA ALA A 85 -15.26 -38.95 39.33
C ALA A 85 -13.97 -38.77 38.53
N PHE A 86 -13.75 -37.58 37.96
CA PHE A 86 -12.51 -37.25 37.27
C PHE A 86 -11.32 -37.23 38.24
N GLN A 87 -11.44 -36.63 39.42
CA GLN A 87 -10.37 -36.58 40.42
C GLN A 87 -10.06 -37.96 41.01
N ASP A 88 -11.08 -38.79 41.25
CA ASP A 88 -10.96 -40.14 41.80
C ASP A 88 -10.64 -41.21 40.74
N ASN A 89 -10.22 -40.80 39.54
CA ASN A 89 -9.77 -41.71 38.47
C ASN A 89 -10.84 -42.74 38.02
N GLN A 90 -12.11 -42.37 38.12
CA GLN A 90 -13.22 -43.23 37.73
C GLN A 90 -13.53 -43.13 36.22
N LYS A 91 -14.11 -44.20 35.68
CA LYS A 91 -14.67 -44.21 34.32
C LYS A 91 -16.14 -43.81 34.37
N GLY A 92 -16.64 -43.13 33.35
CA GLY A 92 -18.04 -42.73 33.31
C GLY A 92 -18.40 -41.96 32.05
N ASN A 93 -19.69 -41.83 31.79
CA ASN A 93 -20.24 -40.92 30.80
C ASN A 93 -21.07 -39.87 31.54
N PHE A 94 -20.70 -38.61 31.36
CA PHE A 94 -21.31 -37.46 32.03
C PHE A 94 -22.00 -36.61 30.97
N GLY A 95 -23.33 -36.65 30.98
CA GLY A 95 -24.17 -35.94 30.03
C GLY A 95 -24.53 -34.55 30.53
N PHE A 96 -24.08 -33.53 29.80
CA PHE A 96 -24.55 -32.15 29.89
C PHE A 96 -25.45 -31.84 28.68
N LYS A 97 -26.29 -30.81 28.79
CA LYS A 97 -27.22 -30.35 27.76
C LYS A 97 -26.53 -30.08 26.43
N LYS A 98 -25.37 -29.43 26.48
CA LYS A 98 -24.55 -29.11 25.30
C LYS A 98 -23.66 -30.26 24.84
N LEU A 99 -23.23 -31.12 25.75
CA LEU A 99 -22.10 -32.02 25.52
C LEU A 99 -22.14 -33.26 26.41
N ASN A 100 -21.83 -34.43 25.85
CA ASN A 100 -21.53 -35.62 26.63
C ASN A 100 -20.02 -35.87 26.70
N ILE A 101 -19.51 -36.09 27.91
CA ILE A 101 -18.11 -36.36 28.22
C ILE A 101 -17.96 -37.81 28.68
N GLY A 102 -17.33 -38.64 27.86
CA GLY A 102 -16.98 -40.02 28.22
C GLY A 102 -15.53 -40.12 28.66
N ILE A 103 -15.27 -40.49 29.91
CA ILE A 103 -13.93 -40.73 30.48
C ILE A 103 -13.68 -42.24 30.55
N GLN A 104 -12.55 -42.67 30.00
CA GLN A 104 -12.07 -44.05 30.13
C GLN A 104 -11.27 -44.23 31.42
N SER A 105 -11.15 -45.48 31.88
CA SER A 105 -10.23 -45.82 32.96
C SER A 105 -8.82 -45.29 32.68
N PRO A 106 -8.13 -44.71 33.67
CA PRO A 106 -6.79 -44.18 33.49
C PRO A 106 -5.86 -45.25 32.91
N LYS A 107 -5.05 -44.86 31.94
CA LYS A 107 -4.07 -45.75 31.34
C LYS A 107 -2.69 -45.43 31.90
N PRO A 108 -1.91 -46.45 32.32
CA PRO A 108 -0.55 -46.23 32.79
C PRO A 108 0.36 -45.81 31.63
N TYR A 109 1.26 -44.87 31.90
CA TYR A 109 2.33 -44.43 31.00
C TYR A 109 3.57 -44.05 31.82
N GLY A 110 4.54 -44.97 31.88
CA GLY A 110 5.67 -44.86 32.81
C GLY A 110 5.16 -44.76 34.25
N ASP A 111 5.65 -43.76 34.98
CA ASP A 111 5.26 -43.46 36.37
C ASP A 111 3.99 -42.59 36.47
N SER A 112 3.34 -42.28 35.35
CA SER A 112 2.17 -41.42 35.28
C SER A 112 0.94 -42.16 34.75
N THR A 113 -0.24 -41.55 34.91
CA THR A 113 -1.47 -42.02 34.27
C THR A 113 -2.09 -40.89 33.47
N PHE A 114 -2.77 -41.22 32.37
CA PHE A 114 -3.52 -40.25 31.59
C PHE A 114 -4.94 -40.75 31.32
N LYS A 115 -5.88 -39.80 31.20
CA LYS A 115 -7.30 -40.10 31.00
C LYS A 115 -7.69 -39.85 29.56
N VAL A 116 -8.04 -40.92 28.85
CA VAL A 116 -8.60 -40.79 27.51
C VAL A 116 -10.05 -40.34 27.64
N ALA A 117 -10.39 -39.27 26.97
CA ALA A 117 -11.74 -38.72 26.94
C ALA A 117 -12.31 -38.72 25.51
N THR A 118 -13.63 -38.88 25.42
CA THR A 118 -14.40 -38.68 24.21
C THR A 118 -15.44 -37.61 24.45
N LEU A 119 -15.46 -36.58 23.62
CA LEU A 119 -16.47 -35.53 23.64
C LEU A 119 -17.44 -35.78 22.48
N SER A 120 -18.74 -35.77 22.76
CA SER A 120 -19.77 -36.02 21.75
C SER A 120 -20.98 -35.15 21.95
N THR A 121 -21.59 -34.71 20.86
CA THR A 121 -22.89 -34.05 20.88
C THR A 121 -24.00 -35.09 21.05
N LEU A 122 -25.04 -34.74 21.83
CA LEU A 122 -26.25 -35.57 21.91
C LEU A 122 -26.95 -35.57 20.54
N LYS A 123 -27.40 -36.74 20.09
CA LYS A 123 -27.95 -36.96 18.73
C LYS A 123 -29.16 -36.07 18.37
N GLU A 124 -29.82 -35.50 19.37
CA GLU A 124 -31.08 -34.78 19.22
C GLU A 124 -30.91 -33.25 19.11
N ARG A 125 -29.69 -32.73 19.27
CA ARG A 125 -29.42 -31.30 19.13
C ARG A 125 -28.42 -31.00 18.00
N ASN A 126 -28.87 -30.21 17.04
CA ASN A 126 -28.01 -29.49 16.09
C ASN A 126 -27.46 -28.21 16.74
N ASP A 127 -26.99 -28.26 17.99
CA ASP A 127 -26.49 -27.07 18.67
C ASP A 127 -25.21 -26.59 17.95
N GLU A 128 -25.40 -25.61 17.07
CA GLU A 128 -24.34 -24.77 16.53
C GLU A 128 -23.80 -23.94 17.70
N ASN A 129 -22.47 -23.85 17.83
CA ASN A 129 -21.78 -22.99 18.81
C ASN A 129 -21.70 -23.47 20.27
N ILE A 130 -21.28 -24.72 20.49
CA ILE A 130 -20.95 -25.29 21.81
C ILE A 130 -19.71 -24.61 22.41
N PHE A 131 -18.70 -24.33 21.59
CA PHE A 131 -17.42 -23.82 22.02
C PHE A 131 -17.28 -22.32 21.74
N PHE A 132 -16.63 -21.60 22.65
CA PHE A 132 -16.23 -20.23 22.44
C PHE A 132 -14.77 -20.16 21.99
N ARG A 133 -14.48 -19.36 20.96
CA ARG A 133 -13.13 -19.19 20.42
C ARG A 133 -12.32 -18.32 21.39
N ILE A 134 -11.36 -18.91 22.10
CA ILE A 134 -10.40 -18.15 22.92
C ILE A 134 -9.25 -17.69 22.03
N ASP A 135 -8.60 -18.61 21.29
CA ASP A 135 -7.58 -18.27 20.29
C ASP A 135 -7.83 -18.97 18.94
N GLY A 136 -7.44 -18.30 17.86
CA GLY A 136 -7.56 -18.80 16.49
C GLY A 136 -8.80 -18.35 15.72
N ASN A 137 -9.48 -17.29 16.16
CA ASN A 137 -10.66 -16.75 15.49
C ASN A 137 -10.40 -16.40 14.01
N HIS A 138 -9.28 -15.74 13.69
CA HIS A 138 -8.91 -15.42 12.31
C HIS A 138 -8.69 -16.67 11.44
N ARG A 139 -8.15 -17.75 12.02
CA ARG A 139 -7.90 -19.02 11.32
C ARG A 139 -9.22 -19.72 10.98
N ILE A 140 -10.14 -19.81 11.94
CA ILE A 140 -11.45 -20.40 11.72
C ILE A 140 -12.26 -19.58 10.72
N THR A 141 -12.24 -18.24 10.84
CA THR A 141 -12.93 -17.36 9.90
C THR A 141 -12.36 -17.45 8.47
N ALA A 142 -11.03 -17.54 8.33
CA ALA A 142 -10.41 -17.74 7.03
C ALA A 142 -10.86 -19.06 6.38
N PHE A 143 -10.97 -20.14 7.18
CA PHE A 143 -11.50 -21.42 6.71
C PHE A 143 -12.97 -21.33 6.30
N GLU A 144 -13.81 -20.65 7.09
CA GLU A 144 -15.24 -20.45 6.79
C GLU A 144 -15.48 -19.74 5.46
N ASN A 145 -14.59 -18.81 5.12
CA ASN A 145 -14.61 -18.01 3.89
C ASN A 145 -14.03 -18.70 2.65
N LEU A 146 -13.48 -19.92 2.77
CA LEU A 146 -12.97 -20.67 1.61
C LEU A 146 -14.09 -21.05 0.63
N LYS A 147 -13.78 -20.99 -0.67
CA LYS A 147 -14.71 -21.41 -1.75
C LYS A 147 -14.94 -22.92 -1.70
N SER A 148 -16.15 -23.35 -2.10
CA SER A 148 -16.66 -24.71 -1.89
C SER A 148 -15.81 -25.88 -2.42
N LYS A 149 -14.96 -25.67 -3.44
CA LYS A 149 -14.09 -26.74 -4.00
C LYS A 149 -12.93 -27.16 -3.08
N THR A 150 -12.57 -26.39 -2.05
CA THR A 150 -11.48 -26.69 -1.11
C THR A 150 -11.98 -27.22 0.25
N LYS A 151 -13.31 -27.20 0.50
CA LYS A 151 -13.91 -27.76 1.72
C LYS A 151 -13.87 -29.28 1.80
N ASP A 152 -13.58 -29.97 0.67
CA ASP A 152 -13.42 -31.43 0.63
C ASP A 152 -12.09 -31.93 1.25
N LEU A 153 -11.16 -31.02 1.59
CA LEU A 153 -9.94 -31.36 2.31
C LEU A 153 -10.26 -31.58 3.79
N LYS A 154 -10.35 -32.85 4.21
CA LYS A 154 -10.40 -33.23 5.64
C LYS A 154 -9.13 -32.80 6.36
N LEU A 155 -9.14 -31.56 6.85
CA LEU A 155 -8.02 -30.97 7.57
C LEU A 155 -8.18 -31.28 9.07
N ILE A 156 -7.32 -32.15 9.58
CA ILE A 156 -7.28 -32.48 11.00
C ILE A 156 -6.41 -31.47 11.73
N ILE A 157 -6.96 -30.83 12.77
CA ILE A 157 -6.29 -29.80 13.56
C ILE A 157 -6.17 -30.21 15.02
N ALA A 158 -5.13 -29.69 15.68
CA ALA A 158 -4.95 -29.82 17.13
C ALA A 158 -5.83 -28.81 17.86
N VAL A 159 -6.52 -29.27 18.91
CA VAL A 159 -7.43 -28.43 19.72
C VAL A 159 -7.17 -28.63 21.21
N CYS A 160 -7.23 -27.53 21.95
CA CYS A 160 -7.27 -27.48 23.41
C CYS A 160 -8.60 -26.86 23.85
N ILE A 161 -9.42 -27.61 24.55
CA ILE A 161 -10.70 -27.16 25.12
C ILE A 161 -10.51 -26.98 26.62
N ILE A 162 -10.80 -25.78 27.11
CA ILE A 162 -10.77 -25.42 28.53
C ILE A 162 -12.20 -25.47 29.07
N PHE A 163 -12.42 -26.28 30.10
CA PHE A 163 -13.70 -26.40 30.77
C PHE A 163 -13.78 -25.47 31.97
N PHE A 164 -14.81 -24.63 31.98
CA PHE A 164 -15.14 -23.71 33.06
C PHE A 164 -16.35 -24.24 33.84
N ARG A 165 -16.35 -24.00 35.14
CA ARG A 165 -17.41 -24.47 36.05
C ARG A 165 -18.66 -23.62 35.94
N THR A 166 -18.52 -22.33 35.66
CA THR A 166 -19.66 -21.43 35.48
C THR A 166 -19.42 -20.43 34.35
N LYS A 167 -20.51 -19.73 33.96
CA LYS A 167 -20.45 -18.66 32.97
C LYS A 167 -19.60 -17.47 33.47
N GLU A 168 -19.69 -17.13 34.75
CA GLU A 168 -18.91 -16.05 35.37
C GLU A 168 -17.41 -16.37 35.37
N GLU A 169 -17.07 -17.63 35.67
CA GLU A 169 -15.69 -18.11 35.62
C GLU A 169 -15.12 -17.98 34.21
N TYR A 170 -15.88 -18.45 33.21
CA TYR A 170 -15.55 -18.28 31.80
C TYR A 170 -15.30 -16.82 31.44
N SER A 171 -16.26 -15.92 31.72
CA SER A 171 -16.17 -14.50 31.36
C SER A 171 -14.94 -13.79 31.92
N LYS A 172 -14.47 -14.20 33.12
CA LYS A 172 -13.26 -13.62 33.74
C LYS A 172 -11.97 -14.26 33.21
N GLN A 173 -11.90 -15.59 33.23
CA GLN A 173 -10.67 -16.31 32.95
C GLN A 173 -10.35 -16.38 31.45
N ALA A 174 -11.36 -16.48 30.57
CA ALA A 174 -11.16 -16.49 29.12
C ALA A 174 -10.43 -15.22 28.65
N LYS A 175 -10.78 -14.05 29.18
CA LYS A 175 -10.11 -12.77 28.89
C LYS A 175 -8.63 -12.77 29.29
N ILE A 176 -8.33 -13.34 30.46
CA ILE A 176 -6.94 -13.47 30.97
C ILE A 176 -6.14 -14.44 30.11
N ILE A 177 -6.72 -15.58 29.75
CA ILE A 177 -6.09 -16.58 28.89
C ILE A 177 -5.82 -15.98 27.50
N PHE A 178 -6.81 -15.30 26.91
CA PHE A 178 -6.66 -14.59 25.65
C PHE A 178 -5.52 -13.56 25.70
N HIS A 179 -5.45 -12.74 26.75
CA HIS A 179 -4.35 -11.79 26.95
C HIS A 179 -2.99 -12.50 27.03
N ASN A 180 -2.88 -13.57 27.81
CA ASN A 180 -1.63 -14.31 27.98
C ASN A 180 -1.15 -14.94 26.66
N LEU A 181 -2.06 -15.54 25.89
CA LEU A 181 -1.73 -16.16 24.60
C LEU A 181 -1.21 -15.15 23.57
N ASN A 182 -1.76 -13.93 23.57
CA ASN A 182 -1.44 -12.92 22.55
C ASN A 182 -0.30 -11.98 22.93
N PHE A 183 -0.03 -11.76 24.23
CA PHE A 183 0.91 -10.71 24.67
C PHE A 183 2.10 -11.19 25.51
N LYS A 184 2.12 -12.44 25.99
CA LYS A 184 3.27 -12.94 26.80
C LYS A 184 4.36 -13.63 25.98
N ALA A 185 4.06 -14.10 24.78
CA ALA A 185 5.08 -14.60 23.87
C ALA A 185 5.71 -13.42 23.12
N VAL A 186 7.04 -13.34 23.09
CA VAL A 186 7.75 -12.46 22.15
C VAL A 186 7.90 -13.25 20.85
N PRO A 187 7.10 -12.97 19.80
CA PRO A 187 7.26 -13.67 18.53
C PRO A 187 8.63 -13.35 17.93
N LEU A 188 9.23 -14.33 17.24
CA LEU A 188 10.36 -14.07 16.35
C LEU A 188 9.94 -12.99 15.35
N SER A 189 10.79 -11.97 15.18
CA SER A 189 10.49 -10.93 14.20
C SER A 189 10.56 -11.50 12.79
N MET A 190 9.84 -10.90 11.85
CA MET A 190 9.93 -11.25 10.43
C MET A 190 11.39 -11.18 9.94
N GLU A 191 12.14 -10.19 10.41
CA GLU A 191 13.57 -10.07 10.09
C GLU A 191 14.38 -11.30 10.52
N GLN A 192 14.20 -11.78 11.75
CA GLN A 192 14.93 -12.93 12.27
C GLN A 192 14.54 -14.22 11.51
N ASN A 193 13.26 -14.36 11.16
CA ASN A 193 12.82 -15.48 10.34
C ASN A 193 13.44 -15.45 8.94
N LEU A 194 13.41 -14.28 8.27
CA LEU A 194 14.02 -14.10 6.96
C LEU A 194 15.53 -14.32 7.00
N GLN A 195 16.20 -13.95 8.09
CA GLN A 195 17.62 -14.25 8.27
C GLN A 195 17.89 -15.76 8.16
N LEU A 196 17.15 -16.59 8.91
CA LEU A 196 17.31 -18.04 8.87
C LEU A 196 17.10 -18.61 7.46
N ILE A 197 16.07 -18.12 6.75
CA ILE A 197 15.75 -18.58 5.39
C ILE A 197 16.80 -18.11 4.37
N PHE A 198 17.24 -16.85 4.45
CA PHE A 198 18.13 -16.24 3.45
C PHE A 198 19.59 -16.70 3.60
N GLU A 199 19.99 -17.14 4.79
CA GLU A 199 21.35 -17.63 5.08
C GLU A 199 21.49 -19.14 4.80
N ASP A 200 20.40 -19.91 4.83
CA ASP A 200 20.37 -21.34 4.53
C ASP A 200 20.21 -21.62 3.02
N ASN A 201 21.31 -21.46 2.27
CA ASN A 201 21.32 -21.79 0.84
C ASN A 201 21.17 -23.29 0.54
N SER A 202 21.35 -24.17 1.54
CA SER A 202 21.18 -25.62 1.34
C SER A 202 19.72 -26.01 1.23
N ASN A 203 18.86 -25.48 2.09
CA ASN A 203 17.43 -25.78 2.11
C ASN A 203 16.59 -24.78 1.31
N PHE A 204 17.10 -23.56 1.11
CA PHE A 204 16.44 -22.47 0.40
C PHE A 204 17.34 -21.86 -0.69
N PRO A 205 17.70 -22.65 -1.73
CA PRO A 205 18.39 -22.12 -2.90
C PRO A 205 17.50 -21.13 -3.65
N ASP A 206 18.11 -20.32 -4.51
CA ASP A 206 17.44 -19.22 -5.19
C ASP A 206 16.25 -19.69 -6.06
N GLU A 207 16.38 -20.82 -6.77
CA GLU A 207 15.29 -21.40 -7.57
C GLU A 207 14.08 -21.76 -6.71
N LYS A 208 14.31 -22.31 -5.50
CA LYS A 208 13.21 -22.64 -4.58
C LYS A 208 12.48 -21.38 -4.08
N LEU A 209 13.20 -20.28 -3.88
CA LEU A 209 12.56 -19.02 -3.47
C LEU A 209 11.74 -18.38 -4.59
N LYS A 210 12.07 -18.65 -5.86
CA LYS A 210 11.31 -18.16 -7.02
C LYS A 210 10.04 -18.97 -7.26
N ASP A 211 10.15 -20.30 -7.20
CA ASP A 211 9.14 -21.21 -7.74
C ASP A 211 8.17 -21.79 -6.71
N ASP A 212 8.53 -21.78 -5.42
CA ASP A 212 7.70 -22.34 -4.35
C ASP A 212 6.51 -21.43 -4.05
N LYS A 213 5.31 -22.01 -3.95
CA LYS A 213 4.05 -21.30 -3.66
C LYS A 213 4.06 -20.57 -2.32
N ALA A 214 4.88 -21.00 -1.36
CA ALA A 214 5.04 -20.34 -0.07
C ALA A 214 5.95 -19.09 -0.17
N PHE A 215 6.75 -19.00 -1.23
CA PHE A 215 7.64 -17.90 -1.55
C PHE A 215 7.22 -17.24 -2.87
N GLY A 216 8.17 -16.63 -3.57
CA GLY A 216 7.95 -15.95 -4.83
C GLY A 216 9.12 -15.04 -5.16
N LEU A 217 9.08 -14.44 -6.35
CA LEU A 217 10.08 -13.49 -6.82
C LEU A 217 10.44 -12.41 -5.78
N PRO A 218 9.50 -11.82 -5.00
CA PRO A 218 9.86 -10.86 -3.95
C PRO A 218 10.85 -11.39 -2.90
N TYR A 219 10.76 -12.66 -2.52
CA TYR A 219 11.69 -13.28 -1.56
C TYR A 219 13.08 -13.46 -2.16
N TYR A 220 13.15 -13.90 -3.42
CA TYR A 220 14.41 -14.00 -4.15
C TYR A 220 15.10 -12.63 -4.27
N TYR A 221 14.35 -11.60 -4.68
CA TYR A 221 14.86 -10.24 -4.81
C TYR A 221 15.30 -9.66 -3.46
N ALA A 222 14.50 -9.85 -2.41
CA ALA A 222 14.84 -9.41 -1.05
C ALA A 222 16.13 -10.08 -0.54
N LYS A 223 16.31 -11.39 -0.77
CA LYS A 223 17.54 -12.11 -0.41
C LYS A 223 18.75 -11.50 -1.08
N LYS A 224 18.68 -11.22 -2.39
CA LYS A 224 19.78 -10.61 -3.15
C LYS A 224 20.08 -9.18 -2.69
N ALA A 225 19.06 -8.33 -2.58
CA ALA A 225 19.22 -6.95 -2.14
C ALA A 225 19.74 -6.85 -0.69
N SER A 226 19.31 -7.75 0.20
CA SER A 226 19.76 -7.75 1.59
C SER A 226 21.25 -8.08 1.75
N LYS A 227 21.88 -8.74 0.77
CA LYS A 227 23.31 -9.07 0.78
C LYS A 227 24.20 -7.91 0.34
N LEU A 228 23.63 -6.84 -0.23
CA LEU A 228 24.39 -5.65 -0.62
C LEU A 228 24.98 -4.97 0.62
N SER A 229 26.28 -4.67 0.62
CA SER A 229 26.96 -4.06 1.77
C SER A 229 26.71 -2.55 1.81
N PHE A 230 25.87 -2.08 2.73
CA PHE A 230 25.53 -0.65 2.87
C PHE A 230 26.65 0.15 3.53
N THR A 231 27.31 -0.44 4.51
CA THR A 231 28.40 0.19 5.28
C THR A 231 29.64 0.46 4.42
N GLU A 232 29.92 -0.41 3.43
CA GLU A 232 31.09 -0.27 2.56
C GLU A 232 30.85 0.68 1.39
N TYR A 233 29.68 0.58 0.73
CA TYR A 233 29.43 1.24 -0.54
C TYR A 233 28.41 2.40 -0.46
N PHE A 234 27.56 2.44 0.56
CA PHE A 234 26.43 3.37 0.66
C PHE A 234 26.40 4.12 2.00
N LYS A 235 27.48 4.84 2.32
CA LYS A 235 27.68 5.54 3.60
C LYS A 235 26.58 6.56 3.97
N ASN A 236 25.85 7.10 3.00
CA ASN A 236 24.74 8.01 3.29
C ASN A 236 23.41 7.29 3.57
N LEU A 237 23.39 5.97 3.39
CA LEU A 237 22.23 5.10 3.58
C LEU A 237 22.38 4.16 4.80
N GLU A 238 23.49 4.27 5.54
CA GLU A 238 23.84 3.36 6.64
C GLU A 238 22.78 3.30 7.76
N ASN A 239 22.18 4.45 8.08
CA ASN A 239 21.21 4.59 9.17
C ASN A 239 19.76 4.28 8.77
N ILE A 240 19.51 3.87 7.52
CA ILE A 240 18.14 3.72 7.03
C ILE A 240 17.46 2.49 7.62
N PHE A 241 18.22 1.43 7.87
CA PHE A 241 17.70 0.16 8.34
C PHE A 241 18.02 -0.06 9.82
N ASP A 242 17.03 0.15 10.69
CA ASP A 242 17.10 -0.13 12.13
C ASP A 242 17.01 -1.64 12.41
N ASN A 243 17.98 -2.42 11.88
CA ASN A 243 18.02 -3.89 11.94
C ASN A 243 16.81 -4.60 11.31
N ASN A 244 16.16 -4.00 10.32
CA ASN A 244 14.98 -4.54 9.63
C ASN A 244 15.18 -4.62 8.11
N LYS A 245 16.43 -4.83 7.67
CA LYS A 245 16.82 -4.74 6.26
C LYS A 245 16.10 -5.75 5.37
N ARG A 246 16.07 -7.04 5.75
CA ARG A 246 15.49 -8.11 4.92
C ARG A 246 13.98 -7.93 4.78
N SER A 247 13.31 -7.66 5.90
CA SER A 247 11.86 -7.39 5.95
C SER A 247 11.48 -6.15 5.14
N SER A 248 12.23 -5.06 5.31
CA SER A 248 12.09 -3.83 4.53
C SER A 248 12.20 -4.06 3.01
N PHE A 249 13.20 -4.81 2.55
CA PHE A 249 13.33 -5.15 1.13
C PHE A 249 12.19 -6.07 0.65
N LEU A 250 11.77 -7.04 1.46
CA LEU A 250 10.65 -7.91 1.10
C LEU A 250 9.37 -7.10 0.89
N ASP A 251 9.06 -6.16 1.79
CA ASP A 251 7.89 -5.30 1.66
C ASP A 251 7.97 -4.43 0.39
N PHE A 252 9.16 -3.91 0.08
CA PHE A 252 9.41 -3.18 -1.16
C PHE A 252 9.14 -4.01 -2.41
N PHE A 253 9.70 -5.23 -2.52
CA PHE A 253 9.49 -6.05 -3.71
C PHE A 253 8.05 -6.57 -3.84
N LYS A 254 7.36 -6.81 -2.71
CA LYS A 254 5.91 -7.08 -2.73
C LYS A 254 5.10 -5.90 -3.24
N PHE A 255 5.46 -4.68 -2.84
CA PHE A 255 4.83 -3.47 -3.37
C PHE A 255 4.98 -3.40 -4.90
N LEU A 256 6.19 -3.65 -5.42
CA LEU A 256 6.47 -3.61 -6.86
C LEU A 256 5.75 -4.70 -7.65
N GLU A 257 5.70 -5.92 -7.11
CA GLU A 257 4.92 -7.01 -7.68
C GLU A 257 3.43 -6.63 -7.77
N ALA A 258 2.87 -6.01 -6.73
CA ALA A 258 1.48 -5.59 -6.71
C ALA A 258 1.16 -4.53 -7.78
N ILE A 259 2.09 -3.62 -8.06
CA ILE A 259 1.96 -2.61 -9.13
C ILE A 259 2.55 -3.05 -10.48
N LYS A 260 2.98 -4.32 -10.60
CA LYS A 260 3.53 -4.93 -11.82
C LYS A 260 4.73 -4.20 -12.42
N VAL A 261 5.63 -3.72 -11.58
CA VAL A 261 6.91 -3.13 -12.01
C VAL A 261 7.99 -4.20 -12.00
N GLU A 262 8.55 -4.50 -13.18
CA GLU A 262 9.65 -5.44 -13.33
C GLU A 262 10.99 -4.82 -12.92
N ILE A 263 11.87 -5.62 -12.31
CA ILE A 263 13.23 -5.21 -11.92
C ILE A 263 14.25 -6.26 -12.35
N GLU A 264 15.34 -5.77 -12.92
CA GLU A 264 16.61 -6.50 -13.00
C GLU A 264 17.51 -6.12 -11.80
N ILE A 265 17.98 -7.12 -11.04
CA ILE A 265 18.78 -6.89 -9.83
C ILE A 265 20.12 -6.27 -10.18
N GLU A 266 20.66 -6.62 -11.35
CA GLU A 266 21.93 -6.18 -11.87
C GLU A 266 22.01 -4.64 -11.92
N ASP A 267 20.88 -3.95 -12.14
CA ASP A 267 20.78 -2.50 -12.17
C ASP A 267 20.62 -1.84 -10.78
N MET A 268 20.29 -2.61 -9.73
CA MET A 268 20.01 -2.07 -8.39
C MET A 268 21.20 -1.34 -7.80
N GLN A 269 22.44 -1.80 -8.03
CA GLN A 269 23.63 -1.12 -7.49
C GLN A 269 23.78 0.30 -8.06
N GLY A 270 23.56 0.48 -9.37
CA GLY A 270 23.60 1.80 -10.02
C GLY A 270 22.50 2.74 -9.49
N ARG A 271 21.29 2.21 -9.28
CA ARG A 271 20.18 2.98 -8.69
C ARG A 271 20.48 3.37 -7.24
N LEU A 272 21.01 2.44 -6.43
CA LEU A 272 21.40 2.71 -5.05
C LEU A 272 22.52 3.75 -4.95
N ASN A 273 23.50 3.74 -5.86
CA ASN A 273 24.53 4.79 -5.93
C ASN A 273 23.90 6.16 -6.16
N SER A 274 22.96 6.26 -7.10
CA SER A 274 22.25 7.50 -7.40
C SER A 274 21.46 8.02 -6.17
N ILE A 275 20.84 7.10 -5.43
CA ILE A 275 20.09 7.44 -4.20
C ILE A 275 21.05 7.82 -3.07
N ASN A 276 22.18 7.14 -2.94
CA ASN A 276 23.21 7.47 -1.95
C ASN A 276 23.74 8.90 -2.15
N GLU A 277 23.85 9.39 -3.39
CA GLU A 277 24.18 10.79 -3.67
C GLU A 277 23.04 11.75 -3.29
N ILE A 278 21.78 11.37 -3.52
CA ILE A 278 20.62 12.17 -3.08
C ILE A 278 20.61 12.33 -1.55
N PHE A 279 20.89 11.24 -0.83
CA PHE A 279 20.93 11.18 0.63
C PHE A 279 22.17 11.83 1.25
N LYS A 280 23.06 12.43 0.44
CA LYS A 280 24.10 13.33 0.95
C LYS A 280 23.51 14.58 1.62
N ASP A 281 22.28 14.95 1.27
CA ASP A 281 21.53 16.00 1.95
C ASP A 281 21.41 15.72 3.45
N LYS A 282 21.68 16.73 4.29
CA LYS A 282 21.71 16.56 5.75
C LYS A 282 20.40 16.00 6.31
N ASN A 283 19.26 16.50 5.85
CA ASN A 283 17.95 16.08 6.36
C ASN A 283 17.60 14.64 5.96
N LEU A 284 18.02 14.24 4.75
CA LEU A 284 17.79 12.88 4.25
C LEU A 284 18.76 11.88 4.87
N LYS A 285 20.02 12.26 5.11
CA LYS A 285 21.02 11.38 5.73
C LYS A 285 20.66 10.96 7.17
N GLU A 286 20.01 11.85 7.90
CA GLU A 286 19.64 11.64 9.31
C GLU A 286 18.31 10.88 9.46
N THR A 287 17.60 10.57 8.38
CA THR A 287 16.31 9.86 8.45
C THR A 287 16.49 8.34 8.57
N ASN A 288 15.65 7.71 9.38
CA ASN A 288 15.46 6.26 9.42
C ASN A 288 14.14 5.83 8.74
N ASN A 289 13.57 6.70 7.91
CA ASN A 289 12.34 6.42 7.18
C ASN A 289 12.62 5.52 5.97
N THR A 290 12.47 4.20 6.16
CA THR A 290 12.63 3.20 5.10
C THR A 290 11.65 3.40 3.95
N SER A 291 10.41 3.83 4.22
CA SER A 291 9.41 4.09 3.17
C SER A 291 9.83 5.24 2.26
N LEU A 292 10.42 6.31 2.82
CA LEU A 292 10.97 7.41 2.03
C LEU A 292 12.14 6.95 1.14
N PHE A 293 13.06 6.17 1.71
CA PHE A 293 14.15 5.56 0.96
C PHE A 293 13.63 4.71 -0.21
N PHE A 294 12.64 3.85 0.04
CA PHE A 294 12.05 3.02 -1.00
C PHE A 294 11.25 3.80 -2.03
N ALA A 295 10.67 4.96 -1.69
CA ALA A 295 10.05 5.83 -2.67
C ALA A 295 11.09 6.43 -3.65
N PHE A 296 12.25 6.86 -3.14
CA PHE A 296 13.36 7.26 -4.00
C PHE A 296 13.84 6.10 -4.89
N LEU A 297 13.94 4.89 -4.33
CA LEU A 297 14.32 3.70 -5.09
C LEU A 297 13.29 3.33 -6.15
N PHE A 298 12.00 3.42 -5.83
CA PHE A 298 10.90 3.20 -6.76
C PHE A 298 10.99 4.14 -7.97
N TYR A 299 11.15 5.45 -7.75
CA TYR A 299 11.28 6.40 -8.85
C TYR A 299 12.59 6.24 -9.63
N ALA A 300 13.67 5.78 -8.97
CA ALA A 300 14.92 5.44 -9.65
C ALA A 300 14.76 4.22 -10.58
N ILE A 301 13.95 3.24 -10.19
CA ILE A 301 13.75 1.98 -10.93
C ILE A 301 12.74 2.13 -12.06
N SER A 302 11.60 2.79 -11.82
CA SER A 302 10.48 2.88 -12.76
C SER A 302 10.78 3.63 -14.07
N GLY A 303 12.03 4.05 -14.30
CA GLY A 303 12.47 4.73 -15.51
C GLY A 303 11.87 6.13 -15.67
N GLN A 304 11.08 6.60 -14.70
CA GLN A 304 10.53 7.95 -14.70
C GLN A 304 11.69 8.93 -14.53
N ALA A 305 11.78 9.87 -15.49
CA ALA A 305 12.95 10.71 -15.77
C ALA A 305 13.69 11.20 -14.51
N THR A 306 15.01 11.38 -14.60
CA THR A 306 15.85 12.04 -13.58
C THR A 306 15.15 13.26 -12.96
N LYS A 307 14.39 14.00 -13.78
CA LYS A 307 13.58 15.13 -13.36
C LYS A 307 12.51 14.80 -12.33
N LYS A 308 11.76 13.69 -12.45
CA LYS A 308 10.75 13.32 -11.45
C LYS A 308 11.35 13.10 -10.07
N ILE A 309 12.50 12.44 -10.01
CA ILE A 309 13.23 12.21 -8.76
C ILE A 309 13.74 13.54 -8.17
N GLU A 310 14.26 14.44 -8.98
CA GLU A 310 14.66 15.80 -8.53
C GLU A 310 13.47 16.56 -7.93
N LEU A 311 12.33 16.48 -8.61
CA LEU A 311 11.08 17.11 -8.19
C LEU A 311 10.54 16.47 -6.90
N PHE A 312 10.63 15.14 -6.77
CA PHE A 312 10.33 14.43 -5.53
C PHE A 312 11.22 14.89 -4.38
N LYS A 313 12.54 15.00 -4.61
CA LYS A 313 13.48 15.53 -3.62
C LYS A 313 13.09 16.95 -3.17
N LYS A 314 12.78 17.85 -4.11
CA LYS A 314 12.33 19.22 -3.80
C LYS A 314 11.06 19.20 -2.96
N TRP A 315 10.07 18.38 -3.32
CA TRP A 315 8.82 18.24 -2.57
C TRP A 315 9.06 17.73 -1.15
N VAL A 316 9.87 16.68 -0.99
CA VAL A 316 10.23 16.10 0.32
C VAL A 316 10.89 17.12 1.24
N LEU A 317 11.87 17.88 0.71
CA LEU A 317 12.62 18.85 1.50
C LEU A 317 11.77 20.08 1.85
N ASN A 318 11.05 20.64 0.89
CA ASN A 318 10.25 21.86 1.09
C ASN A 318 9.06 21.65 2.03
N ASN A 319 8.50 20.44 2.06
CA ASN A 319 7.35 20.10 2.90
C ASN A 319 7.73 19.28 4.15
N HIS A 320 9.02 19.12 4.43
CA HIS A 320 9.54 18.34 5.56
C HIS A 320 8.99 16.91 5.65
N ILE A 321 8.70 16.27 4.50
CA ILE A 321 8.13 14.91 4.43
C ILE A 321 9.08 13.89 5.07
N TYR A 322 10.39 14.17 5.09
CA TYR A 322 11.40 13.35 5.77
C TYR A 322 11.19 13.21 7.29
N LYS A 323 10.31 14.02 7.90
CA LYS A 323 9.88 13.90 9.31
C LYS A 323 8.56 13.15 9.48
N ALA A 324 7.80 12.94 8.40
CA ALA A 324 6.51 12.28 8.44
C ALA A 324 6.68 10.75 8.47
N LYS A 325 5.76 10.05 9.15
CA LYS A 325 5.64 8.59 9.07
C LYS A 325 4.46 8.25 8.17
N MET A 326 4.76 7.64 7.04
CA MET A 326 3.80 7.25 6.02
C MET A 326 4.31 5.98 5.35
N ASP A 327 3.42 5.07 5.00
CA ASP A 327 3.79 3.88 4.24
C ASP A 327 4.19 4.24 2.80
N LEU A 328 4.92 3.33 2.15
CA LEU A 328 5.46 3.53 0.81
C LEU A 328 4.35 3.81 -0.23
N ALA A 329 3.24 3.06 -0.19
CA ALA A 329 2.20 3.17 -1.20
C ALA A 329 1.50 4.52 -1.13
N SER A 330 1.16 4.99 0.08
CA SER A 330 0.60 6.31 0.31
C SER A 330 1.55 7.43 -0.14
N LEU A 331 2.85 7.30 0.16
CA LEU A 331 3.86 8.30 -0.20
C LEU A 331 4.00 8.46 -1.71
N VAL A 332 4.09 7.34 -2.42
CA VAL A 332 4.15 7.29 -3.89
C VAL A 332 2.85 7.85 -4.49
N HIS A 333 1.69 7.40 -4.01
CA HIS A 333 0.39 7.85 -4.51
C HIS A 333 0.21 9.37 -4.36
N ILE A 334 0.48 9.93 -3.17
CA ILE A 334 0.34 11.38 -2.94
C ILE A 334 1.24 12.17 -3.87
N PHE A 335 2.51 11.76 -4.00
CA PHE A 335 3.41 12.47 -4.89
C PHE A 335 3.02 12.32 -6.35
N ASP A 336 2.57 11.14 -6.79
CA ASP A 336 2.12 10.92 -8.16
C ASP A 336 0.89 11.78 -8.48
N GLU A 337 -0.07 11.93 -7.57
CA GLU A 337 -1.21 12.84 -7.74
C GLU A 337 -0.75 14.31 -7.86
N ILE A 338 0.16 14.75 -6.99
CA ILE A 338 0.75 16.10 -7.06
C ILE A 338 1.48 16.28 -8.39
N TYR A 339 2.27 15.30 -8.79
CA TYR A 339 3.06 15.32 -10.01
C TYR A 339 2.17 15.35 -11.25
N ASN A 340 1.08 14.57 -11.27
CA ASN A 340 0.14 14.53 -12.38
C ASN A 340 -0.72 15.80 -12.48
N SER A 341 -0.96 16.49 -11.35
CA SER A 341 -1.72 17.75 -11.30
C SER A 341 -0.97 18.98 -11.84
N ARG A 342 0.33 18.83 -12.19
CA ARG A 342 1.14 19.93 -12.73
C ARG A 342 0.71 20.31 -14.14
N ILE A 343 1.23 21.44 -14.62
CA ILE A 343 1.02 21.89 -15.99
C ILE A 343 1.67 20.91 -16.97
N GLN A 344 0.84 20.35 -17.85
CA GLN A 344 1.27 19.52 -18.97
C GLN A 344 0.77 20.09 -20.29
N LYS A 345 -0.49 20.55 -20.33
CA LYS A 345 -1.16 21.05 -21.54
C LYS A 345 -1.07 22.57 -21.63
N VAL A 346 -0.36 23.05 -22.65
CA VAL A 346 -0.20 24.49 -22.92
C VAL A 346 -1.08 24.88 -24.10
N PHE A 347 -1.95 25.87 -23.91
CA PHE A 347 -2.73 26.51 -24.97
C PHE A 347 -2.04 27.79 -25.44
N VAL A 348 -1.99 28.03 -26.75
CA VAL A 348 -1.41 29.24 -27.33
C VAL A 348 -2.47 30.04 -28.07
N ALA A 349 -2.76 31.25 -27.56
CA ALA A 349 -3.58 32.25 -28.23
C ALA A 349 -2.70 33.31 -28.89
N MET A 350 -2.81 33.46 -30.20
CA MET A 350 -2.03 34.46 -30.93
C MET A 350 -2.66 34.78 -32.27
N ALA A 351 -2.26 35.90 -32.88
CA ALA A 351 -2.70 36.21 -34.24
C ALA A 351 -2.26 35.12 -35.23
N PHE A 352 -3.13 34.76 -36.19
CA PHE A 352 -2.80 33.69 -37.16
C PHE A 352 -1.82 34.12 -38.26
N LYS A 353 -1.84 35.39 -38.63
CA LYS A 353 -1.02 35.96 -39.70
C LYS A 353 0.16 36.74 -39.10
N ASN A 354 1.30 36.71 -39.79
CA ASN A 354 2.51 37.47 -39.45
C ASN A 354 3.12 37.14 -38.07
N THR A 355 2.99 35.89 -37.63
CA THR A 355 3.50 35.44 -36.32
C THR A 355 4.27 34.11 -36.37
N ASN A 356 4.66 33.65 -37.57
CA ASN A 356 5.29 32.34 -37.74
C ASN A 356 6.61 32.19 -36.97
N ASN A 357 7.38 33.27 -36.87
CA ASN A 357 8.62 33.36 -36.10
C ASN A 357 8.37 33.28 -34.58
N ILE A 358 7.33 33.96 -34.07
CA ILE A 358 6.91 33.86 -32.65
C ILE A 358 6.44 32.43 -32.34
N TRP A 359 5.59 31.87 -33.20
CA TRP A 359 5.11 30.49 -33.07
C TRP A 359 6.26 29.49 -33.03
N SER A 360 7.22 29.61 -33.95
CA SER A 360 8.42 28.77 -33.95
C SER A 360 9.19 28.91 -32.64
N SER A 361 9.34 30.12 -32.10
CA SER A 361 10.05 30.36 -30.84
C SER A 361 9.38 29.70 -29.65
N ILE A 362 8.03 29.73 -29.57
CA ILE A 362 7.26 29.03 -28.54
C ILE A 362 7.44 27.51 -28.67
N VAL A 363 7.37 26.98 -29.89
CA VAL A 363 7.55 25.54 -30.17
C VAL A 363 8.97 25.09 -29.80
N ASP A 364 9.99 25.88 -30.12
CA ASP A 364 11.39 25.57 -29.78
C ASP A 364 11.55 25.45 -28.27
N VAL A 365 11.07 26.44 -27.50
CA VAL A 365 11.11 26.40 -26.03
C VAL A 365 10.34 25.20 -25.47
N TYR A 366 9.17 24.87 -26.04
CA TYR A 366 8.38 23.71 -25.63
C TYR A 366 9.18 22.41 -25.78
N ASN A 367 9.85 22.22 -26.93
CA ASN A 367 10.63 21.01 -27.19
C ASN A 367 11.93 20.96 -26.39
N GLU A 368 12.58 22.10 -26.14
CA GLU A 368 13.73 22.18 -25.23
C GLU A 368 13.36 21.74 -23.82
N LEU A 369 12.19 22.15 -23.31
CA LEU A 369 11.70 21.71 -22.00
C LEU A 369 11.38 20.21 -22.00
N VAL A 370 10.76 19.69 -23.06
CA VAL A 370 10.55 18.23 -23.19
C VAL A 370 11.89 17.48 -23.20
N ALA A 371 12.91 18.01 -23.90
CA ALA A 371 14.25 17.43 -23.95
C ALA A 371 14.99 17.51 -22.59
N GLU A 372 14.73 18.56 -21.79
CA GLU A 372 15.19 18.69 -20.41
C GLU A 372 14.45 17.76 -19.41
N GLY A 373 13.45 17.00 -19.88
CA GLY A 373 12.73 16.00 -19.08
C GLY A 373 11.48 16.51 -18.36
N TYR A 374 10.92 17.65 -18.77
CA TYR A 374 9.58 18.07 -18.35
C TYR A 374 8.51 17.29 -19.13
N GLU A 375 7.50 16.72 -18.47
CA GLU A 375 6.40 16.06 -19.18
C GLU A 375 5.33 17.09 -19.55
N LEU A 376 5.59 17.78 -20.64
CA LEU A 376 4.55 18.51 -21.35
C LEU A 376 3.78 17.55 -22.26
N SER A 377 2.54 17.90 -22.60
CA SER A 377 1.66 17.08 -23.43
C SER A 377 2.30 16.78 -24.78
N LYS A 378 2.24 15.50 -25.16
CA LYS A 378 2.73 15.01 -26.46
C LYS A 378 1.60 14.70 -27.43
N GLU A 379 0.36 15.10 -27.10
CA GLU A 379 -0.85 14.83 -27.88
C GLU A 379 -0.74 15.38 -29.31
N HIS A 380 -0.10 16.53 -29.50
CA HIS A 380 0.09 17.16 -30.80
C HIS A 380 1.55 16.97 -31.21
N GLN A 381 1.80 16.15 -32.22
CA GLN A 381 3.15 15.85 -32.72
C GLN A 381 3.18 15.93 -34.25
N HIS A 382 4.19 16.62 -34.79
CA HIS A 382 4.43 16.67 -36.23
C HIS A 382 5.92 16.44 -36.51
N LYS A 383 6.27 15.40 -37.28
CA LYS A 383 7.65 15.03 -37.64
C LYS A 383 8.63 15.05 -36.44
N GLN A 384 8.24 14.39 -35.34
CA GLN A 384 9.02 14.28 -34.09
C GLN A 384 9.12 15.56 -33.23
N ILE A 385 8.45 16.63 -33.62
CA ILE A 385 8.35 17.87 -32.84
C ILE A 385 7.03 17.86 -32.07
N TYR A 386 7.07 18.09 -30.76
CA TYR A 386 5.89 18.23 -29.92
C TYR A 386 5.39 19.68 -29.97
N LEU A 387 4.07 19.84 -30.04
CA LEU A 387 3.44 21.15 -30.21
C LEU A 387 2.54 21.46 -29.01
N PRO A 388 2.58 22.69 -28.48
CA PRO A 388 1.50 23.17 -27.63
C PRO A 388 0.22 23.30 -28.47
N TYR A 389 -0.94 23.30 -27.82
CA TYR A 389 -2.22 23.37 -28.51
C TYR A 389 -2.45 24.77 -29.08
N ARG A 390 -2.71 24.85 -30.39
CA ARG A 390 -3.13 26.06 -31.08
C ARG A 390 -4.17 25.70 -32.12
N VAL A 391 -5.34 26.35 -32.07
CA VAL A 391 -6.56 25.89 -32.75
C VAL A 391 -6.42 25.76 -34.28
N ASP A 392 -5.62 26.59 -34.95
CA ASP A 392 -5.41 26.58 -36.41
C ASP A 392 -4.31 25.61 -36.87
N LYS A 393 -3.68 24.86 -35.95
CA LYS A 393 -2.61 23.90 -36.27
C LYS A 393 -3.07 22.43 -36.33
N GLU A 394 -4.37 22.18 -36.14
CA GLU A 394 -4.97 20.85 -36.34
C GLU A 394 -5.60 20.70 -37.72
N ASP A 395 -5.63 19.48 -38.29
CA ASP A 395 -6.33 19.18 -39.54
C ASP A 395 -7.84 19.45 -39.42
N ILE A 396 -8.37 20.29 -40.30
CA ILE A 396 -9.68 20.95 -40.14
C ILE A 396 -10.75 20.25 -40.98
N GLU A 397 -11.53 19.37 -40.35
CA GLU A 397 -12.83 18.90 -40.88
C GLU A 397 -14.05 19.46 -40.12
N SER A 398 -13.87 20.14 -38.98
CA SER A 398 -15.00 20.63 -38.15
C SER A 398 -15.37 22.09 -38.42
N LYS A 399 -16.68 22.37 -38.43
CA LYS A 399 -17.28 23.70 -38.72
C LYS A 399 -17.40 24.63 -37.50
N ASP A 400 -16.99 24.22 -36.29
CA ASP A 400 -17.16 25.02 -35.07
C ASP A 400 -15.82 25.27 -34.35
N ILE A 401 -15.15 26.35 -34.77
CA ILE A 401 -13.87 26.79 -34.21
C ILE A 401 -14.02 27.33 -32.77
N ILE A 402 -15.18 27.88 -32.42
CA ILE A 402 -15.41 28.50 -31.11
C ILE A 402 -15.50 27.42 -30.03
N GLU A 403 -16.23 26.33 -30.28
CA GLU A 403 -16.28 25.20 -29.35
C GLU A 403 -14.91 24.53 -29.20
N LYS A 404 -14.10 24.44 -30.26
CA LYS A 404 -12.71 23.97 -30.16
C LYS A 404 -11.86 24.88 -29.27
N ILE A 405 -11.95 26.20 -29.43
CA ILE A 405 -11.25 27.17 -28.57
C ILE A 405 -11.66 26.98 -27.11
N LYS A 406 -12.97 26.94 -26.82
CA LYS A 406 -13.48 26.75 -25.46
C LYS A 406 -13.00 25.44 -24.84
N ASN A 407 -13.05 24.34 -25.59
CA ASN A 407 -12.61 23.02 -25.12
C ASN A 407 -11.09 22.97 -24.95
N GLY A 408 -10.33 23.60 -25.84
CA GLY A 408 -8.88 23.73 -25.72
C GLY A 408 -8.46 24.51 -24.48
N ILE A 409 -9.09 25.65 -24.22
CA ILE A 409 -8.84 26.45 -22.99
C ILE A 409 -9.28 25.66 -21.75
N LYS A 410 -10.44 25.00 -21.78
CA LYS A 410 -10.92 24.19 -20.66
C LYS A 410 -9.95 23.06 -20.32
N GLY A 411 -9.43 22.40 -21.35
CA GLY A 411 -8.53 21.27 -21.25
C GLY A 411 -7.05 21.62 -21.03
N CYS A 412 -6.64 22.88 -21.11
CA CYS A 412 -5.26 23.27 -20.86
C CYS A 412 -4.98 23.58 -19.38
N ASP A 413 -3.73 23.49 -18.98
CA ASP A 413 -3.26 23.81 -17.62
C ASP A 413 -2.60 25.19 -17.54
N LEU A 414 -2.14 25.71 -18.68
CA LEU A 414 -1.48 27.01 -18.83
C LEU A 414 -1.82 27.59 -20.20
N MET A 415 -1.99 28.91 -20.26
CA MET A 415 -2.14 29.63 -21.51
C MET A 415 -0.95 30.57 -21.76
N ILE A 416 -0.43 30.56 -22.98
CA ILE A 416 0.47 31.59 -23.51
C ILE A 416 -0.35 32.44 -24.47
N ALA A 417 -0.37 33.76 -24.29
CA ALA A 417 -1.14 34.67 -25.13
C ALA A 417 -0.28 35.82 -25.67
N ASP A 418 -0.26 35.99 -27.00
CA ASP A 418 0.48 37.04 -27.69
C ASP A 418 -0.43 38.24 -28.03
N LEU A 419 -0.11 39.41 -27.47
CA LEU A 419 -0.92 40.62 -27.52
C LEU A 419 -0.51 41.60 -28.64
N THR A 420 0.58 41.33 -29.36
CA THR A 420 1.27 42.25 -30.29
C THR A 420 0.36 42.95 -31.31
N TYR A 421 -0.66 42.27 -31.82
CA TYR A 421 -1.57 42.83 -32.84
C TYR A 421 -2.94 43.26 -32.30
N SER A 422 -3.10 43.33 -30.99
CA SER A 422 -4.37 43.68 -30.33
C SER A 422 -5.60 42.94 -30.91
N ARG A 423 -5.46 41.63 -31.16
CA ARG A 423 -6.52 40.82 -31.79
C ARG A 423 -7.67 40.61 -30.82
N PRO A 424 -8.91 41.03 -31.15
CA PRO A 424 -10.07 40.85 -30.26
C PRO A 424 -10.28 39.40 -29.80
N ASN A 425 -10.02 38.44 -30.69
CA ASN A 425 -10.14 37.01 -30.36
C ASN A 425 -9.18 36.58 -29.25
N VAL A 426 -7.95 37.11 -29.23
CA VAL A 426 -6.97 36.77 -28.18
C VAL A 426 -7.42 37.34 -26.83
N TYR A 427 -8.00 38.55 -26.78
CA TYR A 427 -8.58 39.09 -25.55
C TYR A 427 -9.79 38.27 -25.07
N TYR A 428 -10.64 37.81 -25.99
CA TYR A 428 -11.74 36.91 -25.65
C TYR A 428 -11.22 35.58 -25.04
N GLU A 429 -10.21 34.98 -25.65
CA GLU A 429 -9.58 33.75 -25.16
C GLU A 429 -8.91 33.94 -23.79
N ILE A 430 -8.21 35.06 -23.58
CA ILE A 430 -7.65 35.43 -22.28
C ILE A 430 -8.76 35.57 -21.23
N GLY A 431 -9.86 36.25 -21.55
CA GLY A 431 -11.00 36.40 -20.63
C GLY A 431 -11.61 35.06 -20.24
N LEU A 432 -11.73 34.11 -21.18
CA LEU A 432 -12.18 32.75 -20.89
C LEU A 432 -11.19 31.99 -19.98
N ALA A 433 -9.89 32.14 -20.22
CA ALA A 433 -8.85 31.50 -19.43
C ALA A 433 -8.79 32.06 -18.00
N GLU A 434 -8.84 33.39 -17.82
CA GLU A 434 -8.93 34.02 -16.49
C GLU A 434 -10.21 33.62 -15.76
N GLY A 435 -11.35 33.57 -16.46
CA GLY A 435 -12.61 33.10 -15.89
C GLY A 435 -12.58 31.65 -15.37
N GLN A 436 -11.60 30.85 -15.83
CA GLN A 436 -11.34 29.49 -15.36
C GLN A 436 -10.10 29.38 -14.47
N ASN A 437 -9.54 30.50 -14.02
CA ASN A 437 -8.32 30.58 -13.21
C ASN A 437 -7.12 29.88 -13.85
N LYS A 438 -7.02 29.90 -15.19
CA LYS A 438 -5.86 29.35 -15.88
C LYS A 438 -4.67 30.31 -15.71
N PRO A 439 -3.49 29.82 -15.29
CA PRO A 439 -2.26 30.61 -15.32
C PRO A 439 -1.99 31.17 -16.74
N LEU A 440 -1.48 32.40 -16.81
CA LEU A 440 -1.22 33.12 -18.05
C LEU A 440 0.25 33.52 -18.19
N ILE A 441 0.80 33.37 -19.38
CA ILE A 441 2.01 34.05 -19.82
C ILE A 441 1.62 34.97 -20.98
N LEU A 442 1.73 36.27 -20.77
CA LEU A 442 1.45 37.28 -21.78
C LEU A 442 2.74 37.64 -22.53
N LEU A 443 2.68 37.72 -23.85
CA LEU A 443 3.77 38.14 -24.73
C LEU A 443 3.37 39.43 -25.47
N PHE A 444 4.33 40.31 -25.70
CA PHE A 444 4.11 41.54 -26.46
C PHE A 444 5.37 42.02 -27.18
N ASP A 445 5.28 42.34 -28.46
CA ASP A 445 6.38 42.92 -29.25
C ASP A 445 6.42 44.45 -29.10
N GLU A 446 7.52 44.96 -28.55
CA GLU A 446 7.73 46.39 -28.34
C GLU A 446 8.01 47.17 -29.63
N ASN A 447 8.50 46.51 -30.69
CA ASN A 447 8.77 47.21 -31.96
C ASN A 447 7.51 47.63 -32.69
N GLU A 448 6.44 46.82 -32.59
CA GLU A 448 5.13 47.15 -33.14
C GLU A 448 4.55 48.39 -32.44
N ASN A 449 4.89 48.62 -31.17
CA ASN A 449 4.52 49.84 -30.43
C ASN A 449 5.12 51.12 -31.05
N MET A 450 6.22 51.02 -31.82
CA MET A 450 6.83 52.16 -32.53
C MET A 450 6.15 52.48 -33.88
N GLN A 451 5.41 51.54 -34.46
CA GLN A 451 4.75 51.70 -35.77
C GLN A 451 3.24 51.95 -35.67
N ILE A 452 2.68 51.88 -34.46
CA ILE A 452 1.25 51.82 -34.21
C ILE A 452 0.80 53.05 -33.41
N SER A 453 -0.29 53.69 -33.85
CA SER A 453 -1.00 54.72 -33.07
C SER A 453 -1.43 54.16 -31.70
N LYS A 454 -1.57 55.03 -30.67
CA LYS A 454 -1.99 54.68 -29.29
C LYS A 454 -3.20 53.71 -29.18
N GLU A 455 -3.97 53.53 -30.24
CA GLU A 455 -5.11 52.63 -30.37
C GLU A 455 -4.78 51.15 -30.64
N LYS A 456 -3.54 50.75 -30.98
CA LYS A 456 -3.16 49.31 -31.01
C LYS A 456 -2.08 48.89 -29.99
N ALA A 457 -1.84 49.71 -28.97
CA ALA A 457 -1.14 49.29 -27.76
C ALA A 457 -1.96 48.22 -27.00
N VAL A 458 -1.34 47.51 -26.05
CA VAL A 458 -2.07 46.58 -25.15
C VAL A 458 -3.25 47.32 -24.50
N HIS A 459 -4.45 46.73 -24.57
CA HIS A 459 -5.66 47.32 -24.03
C HIS A 459 -5.54 47.58 -22.52
N PHE A 460 -6.19 48.63 -22.00
CA PHE A 460 -5.99 49.09 -20.62
C PHE A 460 -6.30 48.01 -19.56
N ASP A 461 -7.20 47.06 -19.88
CA ASP A 461 -7.54 45.95 -18.99
C ASP A 461 -6.35 45.02 -18.67
N LEU A 462 -5.39 44.90 -19.59
CA LEU A 462 -4.21 44.03 -19.44
C LEU A 462 -2.89 44.82 -19.31
N ILE A 463 -2.94 46.15 -19.34
CA ILE A 463 -1.73 46.99 -19.36
C ILE A 463 -0.87 46.85 -18.10
N THR A 464 -1.50 46.55 -16.97
CA THR A 464 -0.87 46.36 -15.65
C THR A 464 -0.43 44.92 -15.38
N LYS A 465 -0.81 43.96 -16.24
CA LYS A 465 -0.43 42.56 -16.09
C LYS A 465 1.03 42.37 -16.51
N ASP A 466 1.72 41.51 -15.76
CA ASP A 466 3.09 41.11 -16.07
C ASP A 466 3.16 40.37 -17.42
N ARG A 467 4.13 40.75 -18.25
CA ARG A 467 4.27 40.26 -19.63
C ARG A 467 5.72 40.19 -20.03
N ILE A 468 6.04 39.26 -20.92
CA ILE A 468 7.33 39.21 -21.59
C ILE A 468 7.25 40.18 -22.76
N ASN A 469 7.94 41.31 -22.62
CA ASN A 469 8.13 42.23 -23.70
C ASN A 469 9.34 41.76 -24.53
N TYR A 470 9.14 41.58 -25.83
CA TYR A 470 10.19 41.14 -26.75
C TYR A 470 10.27 42.06 -27.96
N SER A 471 11.26 41.83 -28.80
CA SER A 471 11.46 42.54 -30.06
C SER A 471 11.43 41.52 -31.18
N SER A 472 10.65 41.72 -32.24
CA SER A 472 10.71 40.82 -33.42
C SER A 472 12.11 40.68 -34.05
N ASN A 473 13.03 41.61 -33.75
CA ASN A 473 14.43 41.55 -34.17
C ASN A 473 15.33 40.75 -33.21
N ASP A 474 14.84 40.43 -32.00
CA ASP A 474 15.53 39.64 -30.97
C ASP A 474 14.60 38.55 -30.42
N LEU A 475 14.48 37.46 -31.17
CA LEU A 475 13.71 36.28 -30.76
C LEU A 475 14.45 35.42 -29.75
N GLU A 476 15.76 35.60 -29.60
CA GLU A 476 16.56 34.85 -28.62
C GLU A 476 16.25 35.33 -27.20
N GLY A 477 16.08 36.65 -27.01
CA GLY A 477 15.56 37.21 -25.76
C GLY A 477 14.20 36.61 -25.39
N LEU A 478 13.25 36.57 -26.34
CA LEU A 478 11.93 35.93 -26.13
C LEU A 478 12.05 34.48 -25.68
N LYS A 479 12.88 33.68 -26.36
CA LYS A 479 13.08 32.26 -26.01
C LYS A 479 13.60 32.10 -24.60
N ASN A 480 14.62 32.86 -24.22
CA ASN A 480 15.24 32.78 -22.89
C ASN A 480 14.26 33.17 -21.78
N ASP A 481 13.54 34.28 -21.94
CA ASP A 481 12.58 34.74 -20.94
C ASP A 481 11.38 33.80 -20.81
N LEU A 482 10.86 33.32 -21.95
CA LEU A 482 9.74 32.37 -21.97
C LEU A 482 10.15 31.05 -21.33
N LYS A 483 11.34 30.52 -21.66
CA LYS A 483 11.88 29.30 -21.06
C LYS A 483 12.06 29.45 -19.55
N CYS A 484 12.63 30.56 -19.10
CA CYS A 484 12.80 30.86 -17.68
C CYS A 484 11.46 30.90 -16.94
N LYS A 485 10.46 31.59 -17.50
CA LYS A 485 9.13 31.72 -16.91
C LYS A 485 8.40 30.37 -16.88
N LEU A 486 8.39 29.61 -17.98
CA LEU A 486 7.81 28.26 -18.03
C LEU A 486 8.47 27.32 -17.03
N LYS A 487 9.80 27.28 -16.99
CA LYS A 487 10.56 26.44 -16.05
C LYS A 487 10.20 26.73 -14.60
N ASN A 488 10.11 28.02 -14.24
CA ASN A 488 9.71 28.41 -12.89
C ASN A 488 8.30 27.92 -12.53
N ILE A 489 7.35 27.98 -13.47
CA ILE A 489 5.99 27.50 -13.22
C ILE A 489 5.98 25.96 -13.13
N LEU A 490 6.66 25.26 -14.03
CA LEU A 490 6.73 23.78 -14.07
C LEU A 490 7.46 23.18 -12.85
N GLU A 491 8.42 23.90 -12.27
CA GLU A 491 9.15 23.46 -11.09
C GLU A 491 8.48 23.85 -9.75
N ASN A 492 7.46 24.72 -9.76
CA ASN A 492 6.73 25.11 -8.56
C ASN A 492 5.74 24.01 -8.14
N ILE A 493 6.27 22.95 -7.53
CA ILE A 493 5.48 21.75 -7.17
C ILE A 493 4.51 22.01 -6.02
N CYS A 494 4.91 22.85 -5.06
CA CYS A 494 4.08 23.28 -3.95
C CYS A 494 4.71 24.55 -3.38
N LYS A 495 4.29 25.74 -3.82
CA LYS A 495 4.25 26.83 -2.82
C LYS A 495 3.01 26.55 -1.97
N PRO A 496 3.08 26.72 -0.63
CA PRO A 496 1.87 26.65 0.17
C PRO A 496 0.83 27.52 -0.50
N ILE A 497 -0.40 27.01 -0.62
CA ILE A 497 -1.55 27.83 -1.01
C ILE A 497 -1.53 29.00 -0.03
N ARG A 498 -0.99 30.14 -0.45
CA ARG A 498 -1.19 31.38 0.27
C ARG A 498 -2.68 31.62 0.14
N ARG A 499 -3.38 31.40 1.24
CA ARG A 499 -4.64 32.07 1.49
C ARG A 499 -4.27 33.54 1.62
N ASP A 500 -4.18 34.21 0.48
CA ASP A 500 -4.37 35.66 0.44
C ASP A 500 -5.87 35.93 0.57
#